data_AF-A0A0C9TL02-F1
#
_entry.id   AF-A0A0C9TL02-F1
#
_cell.length_a   1.000
_cell.length_b   1.000
_cell.length_c   1.000
_cell.angle_alpha   90.00
_cell.angle_beta   90.00
_cell.angle_gamma   90.00
#
_symmetry.space_group_name_H-M   'P 1'
#
loop_
_entity.id
_entity.type
_entity.pdbx_description
1 polymer ?
#
loop_
_entity_poly.entity_id
_entity_poly.type
_entity_poly.pdbx_seq_one_letter_code
_entity_poly.pdbx_strand_id
1 'polypeptide(L)' 'LVESHGHIAFFYPKFHCELNFIEQCWGYAKMHYRMLPLTKNEAEMEKNVIASLDKVDINKIRS' A
#
# COMPACT_ATOMS: atom_id res chain seq x y z
N LEU A 1 -16.81 -16.11 9.09
CA LEU A 1 -17.17 -14.68 9.27
C LEU A 1 -17.04 -13.89 7.97
N VAL A 2 -15.99 -14.05 7.17
CA VAL A 2 -15.84 -13.28 5.90
C VAL A 2 -16.80 -13.81 4.81
N GLU A 3 -16.81 -15.12 4.57
CA GLU A 3 -17.69 -15.75 3.56
C GLU A 3 -19.18 -15.68 3.92
N SER A 4 -19.51 -15.71 5.22
CA SER A 4 -20.89 -15.58 5.70
C SER A 4 -21.51 -14.22 5.44
N HIS A 5 -20.69 -13.19 5.13
CA HIS A 5 -21.15 -11.87 4.69
C HIS A 5 -21.00 -11.67 3.16
N GLY A 6 -20.75 -12.74 2.41
CA GLY A 6 -20.67 -12.70 0.93
C GLY A 6 -19.32 -12.26 0.36
N HIS A 7 -18.26 -12.18 1.16
CA HIS A 7 -16.93 -11.85 0.69
C HIS A 7 -16.16 -13.10 0.23
N ILE A 8 -15.39 -12.95 -0.85
CA ILE A 8 -14.51 -14.00 -1.38
C ILE A 8 -13.11 -13.82 -0.78
N ALA A 9 -12.56 -14.89 -0.21
CA ALA A 9 -11.19 -14.91 0.28
C ALA A 9 -10.25 -15.47 -0.81
N PHE A 10 -9.31 -14.65 -1.27
CA PHE A 10 -8.25 -15.10 -2.18
C PHE A 10 -7.06 -15.62 -1.38
N PHE A 11 -6.67 -16.87 -1.63
CA PHE A 11 -5.51 -17.49 -0.99
C PHE A 11 -4.31 -17.43 -1.94
N TYR A 12 -3.28 -16.70 -1.53
CA TYR A 12 -2.01 -16.65 -2.24
C TYR A 12 -1.04 -17.71 -1.72
N PRO A 13 -0.19 -18.29 -2.58
CA PRO A 13 0.93 -19.12 -2.16
C PRO A 13 1.83 -18.42 -1.13
N LYS A 14 2.31 -19.15 -0.13
CA LYS A 14 3.23 -18.60 0.88
C LYS A 14 4.53 -18.16 0.22
N PHE A 15 5.08 -17.02 0.66
CA PHE A 15 6.33 -16.42 0.17
C PHE A 15 6.29 -15.87 -1.26
N HIS A 16 5.10 -15.68 -1.82
CA HIS A 16 4.88 -15.09 -3.14
C HIS A 16 4.25 -13.69 -3.04
N CYS A 17 4.96 -12.77 -2.38
CA CYS A 17 4.48 -11.40 -2.14
C CYS A 17 4.27 -10.62 -3.45
N GLU A 18 4.97 -10.99 -4.52
CA GLU A 18 4.80 -10.43 -5.88
C GLU A 18 3.39 -10.63 -6.44
N LEU A 19 2.67 -11.65 -5.97
CA LEU A 19 1.28 -11.91 -6.37
C LEU A 19 0.27 -11.04 -5.61
N ASN A 20 0.68 -10.45 -4.49
CA ASN A 20 -0.17 -9.58 -3.70
C ASN A 20 -0.05 -8.14 -4.21
N PHE A 21 -1.10 -7.69 -4.89
CA PHE A 21 -1.16 -6.39 -5.53
C PHE A 21 -0.83 -5.22 -4.56
N ILE A 22 -1.18 -5.35 -3.28
CA ILE A 22 -0.91 -4.31 -2.27
C ILE A 22 0.58 -3.98 -2.10
N GLU A 23 1.47 -4.94 -2.39
CA GLU A 23 2.92 -4.74 -2.26
C GLU A 23 3.44 -3.71 -3.27
N GLN A 24 2.84 -3.64 -4.46
CA GLN A 24 3.18 -2.63 -5.46
C GLN A 24 2.74 -1.22 -5.01
N CYS A 25 1.55 -1.10 -4.40
CA CYS A 25 1.07 0.16 -3.81
C CYS A 25 2.03 0.65 -2.74
N TRP A 26 2.39 -0.23 -1.81
CA TRP A 26 3.32 0.10 -0.74
C TRP A 26 4.71 0.44 -1.29
N GLY A 27 5.18 -0.26 -2.32
CA GLY A 27 6.43 0.07 -3.01
C GLY A 27 6.44 1.49 -3.55
N TYR A 28 5.38 1.89 -4.25
CA TYR A 28 5.24 3.22 -4.84
C TYR A 28 5.09 4.33 -3.77
N ALA A 29 4.24 4.10 -2.76
CA ALA A 29 4.08 5.04 -1.65
C ALA A 29 5.40 5.22 -0.87
N LYS A 30 6.14 4.14 -0.59
CA LYS A 30 7.46 4.20 0.05
C LYS A 30 8.48 4.96 -0.80
N MET A 31 8.45 4.80 -2.12
CA MET A 31 9.29 5.57 -3.03
C MET A 31 9.02 7.08 -2.87
N HIS A 32 7.75 7.49 -2.87
CA HIS A 32 7.39 8.90 -2.65
C HIS A 32 7.79 9.42 -1.28
N TYR A 33 7.52 8.65 -0.23
CA TYR A 33 7.87 9.02 1.13
C TYR A 33 9.39 9.25 1.29
N ARG A 34 10.22 8.39 0.68
CA ARG A 34 11.69 8.50 0.72
C ARG A 34 12.24 9.75 0.05
N MET A 35 11.47 10.41 -0.81
CA MET A 35 11.85 11.68 -1.43
C MET A 35 11.52 12.90 -0.56
N LEU A 36 10.79 12.71 0.55
CA LEU A 36 10.43 13.78 1.48
C LEU A 36 11.55 14.03 2.51
N PRO A 37 11.58 15.21 3.14
CA PRO A 37 12.48 15.47 4.27
C PRO A 37 12.20 14.54 5.46
N LEU A 38 13.22 14.36 6.31
CA LEU A 38 13.09 13.62 7.56
C LEU A 38 12.05 14.28 8.48
N THR A 39 11.16 13.46 9.04
CA THR A 39 10.10 13.88 9.96
C THR A 39 10.63 13.96 11.38
N LYS A 40 10.11 14.90 12.17
CA LYS A 40 10.54 15.11 13.57
C LYS A 40 9.67 14.37 14.58
N ASN A 41 8.44 14.04 14.20
CA ASN A 41 7.46 13.37 15.04
C ASN A 41 6.53 12.49 14.19
N GLU A 42 5.75 11.67 14.89
CA GLU A 42 4.82 10.72 14.29
C GLU A 42 3.68 11.41 13.50
N ALA A 43 3.18 12.56 13.95
CA ALA A 43 2.11 13.27 13.26
C ALA A 43 2.55 13.81 11.88
N GLU A 44 3.81 14.25 11.76
CA GLU A 44 4.41 14.60 10.47
C GLU A 44 4.61 13.36 9.59
N MET A 45 5.04 12.24 10.17
CA MET A 45 5.17 10.96 9.47
C MET A 45 3.83 10.49 8.93
N GLU A 46 2.77 10.50 9.72
CA GLU A 46 1.42 10.09 9.31
C GLU A 46 0.92 10.94 8.13
N LYS A 47 1.03 12.28 8.22
CA LYS A 47 0.67 13.18 7.12
C LYS A 47 1.44 12.86 5.83
N ASN A 48 2.74 12.60 5.94
CA ASN A 48 3.58 12.26 4.81
C ASN A 48 3.26 10.88 4.22
N VAL A 49 2.89 9.90 5.06
CA VAL A 49 2.43 8.58 4.62
C VAL A 49 1.13 8.70 3.85
N ILE A 50 0.13 9.42 4.38
CA ILE A 50 -1.15 9.65 3.70
C ILE A 50 -0.92 10.35 2.36
N ALA A 51 -0.16 11.45 2.34
CA ALA A 51 0.14 12.18 1.12
C ALA A 51 0.94 11.35 0.09
N SER A 52 1.73 10.37 0.54
CA SER A 52 2.45 9.46 -0.35
C SER A 52 1.56 8.35 -0.90
N LEU A 53 0.57 7.90 -0.12
CA LEU A 53 -0.46 6.95 -0.55
C LEU A 53 -1.40 7.56 -1.58
N ASP A 54 -1.78 8.83 -1.42
CA ASP A 54 -2.62 9.55 -2.38
C ASP A 54 -1.98 9.71 -3.77
N LYS A 55 -0.66 9.55 -3.87
CA LYS A 55 0.07 9.58 -5.14
C LYS A 55 0.03 8.25 -5.90
N VAL A 56 -0.39 7.15 -5.27
CA VAL A 56 -0.45 5.84 -5.93
C VAL A 56 -1.50 5.87 -7.03
N ASP A 57 -1.04 5.79 -8.28
CA ASP A 57 -1.91 5.82 -9.46
C ASP A 57 -2.63 4.48 -9.63
N ILE A 58 -3.96 4.50 -9.54
CA ILE A 58 -4.83 3.32 -9.69
C ILE A 58 -4.71 2.65 -11.07
N ASN A 59 -4.22 3.36 -12.08
CA ASN A 59 -4.01 2.76 -13.40
C ASN A 59 -2.78 1.85 -13.39
N LYS A 60 -1.77 2.15 -12.57
CA LYS A 60 -0.60 1.28 -12.36
C LYS A 60 -0.90 0.09 -11.46
N ILE A 61 -2.06 0.12 -10.79
CA ILE A 61 -2.54 -0.95 -9.93
C ILE A 61 -3.18 -2.10 -10.73
N ARG A 62 -3.71 -1.81 -11.92
CA ARG A 62 -4.60 -2.74 -12.67
C ARG A 62 -3.95 -3.39 -13.89
N SER A 63 -2.68 -3.10 -14.15
CA SER A 63 -1.90 -3.60 -15.29
C SER A 63 -1.10 -4.85 -14.96
#